data_AF-A0A5C3PR41-F1
#
_entry.id   AF-A0A5C3PR41-F1
#
_cell.length_a   1.000
_cell.length_b   1.000
_cell.length_c   1.000
_cell.angle_alpha   90.00
_cell.angle_beta   90.00
_cell.angle_gamma   90.00
#
_symmetry.space_group_name_H-M   'P 1'
#
loop_
_entity.id
_entity.type
_entity.pdbx_description
1 polymer ?
#
loop_
_entity_poly.entity_id
_entity_poly.type
_entity_poly.pdbx_seq_one_letter_code
_entity_poly.pdbx_strand_id
1 'polypeptide(L)'
;MPRIPDLPGTPVPHNSDQERWLKRYVANLCRLDHERFPGSQPVSFAAKDLAKLEAEDYWVAEKSDGIRVLLLVQTDTATNDQMVYLIDRHNTYRALTGLYFPHHEDPRMPLRNTLVDGELVIDVDPRTKQETLRYLAFDCLVVDDQCVMSRPLDKRYGRLTAWMDKPYQKMMRDHPHMAMQQPFQFKVKDVKFSYHVEDVFNIDIPALHHGNDGLIYTCVSTPYAPGTDQNILKWKPPSENSIDFKLVLRFAPIPGKPNTPDLQTKPVFELHVWCGDDRGVPRYELYDVMHVEDDEWERMKTSNEQFDDRIVEVHWDPVGEHWRMMRFRSDKPNGNHKSVVDNIIKSIADGVEKDALLARSLSIRNNWKTRHGQPAGPPPPPPQKAPAHPPKPQQHPLQPRPPEPPRAEARYGRLAPSPWSKVTGPPMVAGMYR
;
A
#
# COMPACT_ATOMS: atom_id res chain seq x y z
N MET A 1 9.65 13.15 0.87
CA MET A 1 8.81 12.20 1.64
C MET A 1 7.42 12.80 1.76
N PRO A 2 6.36 12.02 1.48
CA PRO A 2 4.99 12.47 1.73
C PRO A 2 4.85 12.87 3.20
N ARG A 3 4.23 14.02 3.44
CA ARG A 3 4.01 14.55 4.79
C ARG A 3 2.82 13.81 5.38
N ILE A 4 3.02 13.19 6.55
CA ILE A 4 1.93 12.57 7.30
C ILE A 4 1.00 13.69 7.80
N PRO A 5 -0.32 13.65 7.53
CA PRO A 5 -1.24 14.68 7.99
C PRO A 5 -1.36 14.72 9.51
N ASP A 6 -1.42 15.90 10.10
CA ASP A 6 -1.88 16.02 11.48
C ASP A 6 -3.37 15.70 11.56
N LEU A 7 -3.78 14.92 12.55
CA LEU A 7 -5.20 14.59 12.73
C LEU A 7 -5.97 15.82 13.22
N PRO A 8 -6.99 16.30 12.47
CA PRO A 8 -7.76 17.46 12.85
C PRO A 8 -8.71 17.15 14.01
N GLY A 9 -9.23 18.21 14.62
CA GLY A 9 -10.18 18.13 15.73
C GLY A 9 -9.54 18.11 17.11
N THR A 10 -10.38 18.30 18.11
CA THR A 10 -9.97 18.33 19.52
C THR A 10 -9.94 16.91 20.09
N PRO A 11 -8.81 16.44 20.65
CA PRO A 11 -8.76 15.14 21.31
C PRO A 11 -9.80 15.05 22.44
N VAL A 12 -10.57 13.97 22.46
CA VAL A 12 -11.37 13.62 23.63
C VAL A 12 -10.40 13.20 24.74
N PRO A 13 -10.50 13.77 25.97
CA PRO A 13 -9.53 13.49 27.03
C PRO A 13 -9.48 12.01 27.39
N HIS A 14 -8.25 11.51 27.57
CA HIS A 14 -8.02 10.12 27.92
C HIS A 14 -8.62 9.77 29.30
N ASN A 15 -9.27 8.61 29.38
CA ASN A 15 -10.03 8.09 30.52
C ASN A 15 -11.20 8.97 30.98
N SER A 16 -11.66 9.91 30.15
CA SER A 16 -12.87 10.69 30.44
C SER A 16 -14.14 9.84 30.34
N ASP A 17 -15.22 10.32 30.97
CA ASP A 17 -16.56 9.72 30.81
C ASP A 17 -17.01 9.71 29.35
N GLN A 18 -16.66 10.76 28.61
CA GLN A 18 -16.97 10.88 27.19
C GLN A 18 -16.24 9.81 26.36
N GLU A 19 -14.95 9.57 26.59
CA GLU A 19 -14.21 8.52 25.89
C GLU A 19 -14.80 7.13 26.17
N ARG A 20 -15.08 6.82 27.45
CA ARG A 20 -15.69 5.56 27.87
C ARG A 20 -17.07 5.36 27.25
N TRP A 21 -17.89 6.42 27.21
CA TRP A 21 -19.19 6.38 26.57
C TRP A 21 -19.07 6.15 25.06
N LEU A 22 -18.20 6.89 24.36
CA LEU A 22 -17.99 6.75 22.91
C LEU A 22 -17.54 5.32 22.53
N LYS A 23 -16.61 4.74 23.29
CA LYS A 23 -16.14 3.36 23.08
C LYS A 23 -17.26 2.34 23.21
N ARG A 24 -18.10 2.45 24.25
CA ARG A 24 -19.30 1.61 24.42
C ARG A 24 -20.33 1.85 23.32
N TYR A 25 -20.51 3.10 22.95
CA TYR A 25 -21.47 3.51 21.93
C TYR A 25 -21.12 2.89 20.58
N VAL A 26 -19.86 3.02 20.14
CA VAL A 26 -19.36 2.40 18.91
C VAL A 26 -19.44 0.88 18.96
N ALA A 27 -19.08 0.25 20.09
CA ALA A 27 -19.23 -1.20 20.26
C ALA A 27 -20.70 -1.64 20.10
N ASN A 28 -21.64 -0.93 20.71
CA ASN A 28 -23.07 -1.21 20.59
C ASN A 28 -23.59 -1.02 19.17
N LEU A 29 -23.22 0.07 18.49
CA LEU A 29 -23.57 0.30 17.08
C LEU A 29 -23.06 -0.82 16.18
N CYS A 30 -21.83 -1.30 16.43
CA CYS A 30 -21.21 -2.40 15.70
C CYS A 30 -21.66 -3.79 16.17
N ARG A 31 -22.47 -3.88 17.24
CA ARG A 31 -22.90 -5.13 17.88
C ARG A 31 -21.74 -6.01 18.36
N LEU A 32 -20.70 -5.38 18.91
CA LEU A 32 -19.53 -6.05 19.47
C LEU A 32 -19.69 -6.25 20.98
N ASP A 33 -19.12 -7.33 21.49
CA ASP A 33 -19.04 -7.64 22.92
C ASP A 33 -17.87 -6.96 23.63
N HIS A 34 -17.09 -6.16 22.90
CA HIS A 34 -15.88 -5.51 23.39
C HIS A 34 -15.73 -4.08 22.86
N GLU A 35 -15.01 -3.26 23.63
CA GLU A 35 -14.75 -1.84 23.33
C GLU A 35 -13.48 -1.60 22.48
N ARG A 36 -12.86 -2.65 21.91
CA ARG A 36 -11.66 -2.51 21.05
C ARG A 36 -11.98 -1.81 19.72
N PHE A 37 -10.94 -1.28 19.06
CA PHE A 37 -11.05 -0.67 17.74
C PHE A 37 -11.76 -1.60 16.74
N PRO A 38 -12.88 -1.17 16.11
CA PRO A 38 -13.70 -2.07 15.29
C PRO A 38 -13.21 -2.21 13.85
N GLY A 39 -12.16 -1.48 13.43
CA GLY A 39 -11.67 -1.52 12.06
C GLY A 39 -10.91 -2.81 11.68
N SER A 40 -11.08 -3.25 10.44
CA SER A 40 -10.46 -4.47 9.86
C SER A 40 -8.99 -4.26 9.48
N GLN A 41 -8.07 -5.17 9.74
CA GLN A 41 -6.63 -4.99 9.42
C GLN A 41 -6.23 -5.87 8.23
N PRO A 42 -5.71 -5.31 7.13
CA PRO A 42 -5.31 -6.08 5.96
C PRO A 42 -4.04 -6.90 6.18
N VAL A 43 -3.99 -8.07 5.55
CA VAL A 43 -2.81 -8.95 5.50
C VAL A 43 -1.99 -8.70 4.24
N SER A 44 -0.68 -8.96 4.30
CA SER A 44 0.20 -8.81 3.14
C SER A 44 -0.17 -9.79 2.04
N PHE A 45 -0.24 -9.30 0.79
CA PHE A 45 -0.49 -10.10 -0.39
C PHE A 45 0.74 -10.95 -0.73
N ALA A 46 0.53 -12.25 -0.93
CA ALA A 46 1.58 -13.19 -1.32
C ALA A 46 1.20 -13.97 -2.60
N ALA A 47 2.15 -14.69 -3.19
CA ALA A 47 1.94 -15.48 -4.40
C ALA A 47 0.73 -16.45 -4.32
N LYS A 48 0.48 -17.03 -3.14
CA LYS A 48 -0.68 -17.90 -2.89
C LYS A 48 -2.04 -17.19 -3.06
N ASP A 49 -2.08 -15.88 -2.85
CA ASP A 49 -3.32 -15.10 -2.87
C ASP A 49 -3.77 -14.76 -4.31
N LEU A 50 -2.90 -14.96 -5.31
CA LEU A 50 -3.31 -14.92 -6.72
C LEU A 50 -4.45 -15.91 -7.01
N ALA A 51 -4.41 -17.10 -6.40
CA ALA A 51 -5.47 -18.09 -6.53
C ALA A 51 -6.79 -17.61 -5.89
N LYS A 52 -6.74 -16.82 -4.81
CA LYS A 52 -7.95 -16.22 -4.22
C LYS A 52 -8.60 -15.23 -5.18
N LEU A 53 -7.80 -14.37 -5.84
CA LEU A 53 -8.34 -13.43 -6.83
C LEU A 53 -8.99 -14.16 -8.01
N GLU A 54 -8.47 -15.32 -8.41
CA GLU A 54 -9.06 -16.15 -9.46
C GLU A 54 -10.34 -16.87 -9.01
N ALA A 55 -10.44 -17.25 -7.74
CA ALA A 55 -11.54 -18.05 -7.19
C ALA A 55 -12.73 -17.22 -6.67
N GLU A 56 -12.46 -16.02 -6.15
CA GLU A 56 -13.43 -15.16 -5.46
C GLU A 56 -13.55 -13.79 -6.12
N ASP A 57 -14.61 -13.06 -5.77
CA ASP A 57 -14.84 -11.72 -6.29
C ASP A 57 -14.13 -10.70 -5.41
N TYR A 58 -13.19 -9.97 -6.01
CA TYR A 58 -12.43 -8.92 -5.34
C TYR A 58 -12.61 -7.59 -6.04
N TRP A 59 -12.63 -6.53 -5.26
CA TRP A 59 -12.36 -5.18 -5.75
C TRP A 59 -10.92 -4.78 -5.46
N VAL A 60 -10.41 -3.83 -6.23
CA VAL A 60 -9.06 -3.27 -6.13
C VAL A 60 -9.14 -1.75 -6.15
N ALA A 61 -8.32 -1.13 -5.32
CA ALA A 61 -8.04 0.30 -5.35
C ALA A 61 -6.56 0.53 -5.06
N GLU A 62 -6.09 1.73 -5.41
CA GLU A 62 -4.78 2.22 -4.97
C GLU A 62 -4.70 2.22 -3.43
N LYS A 63 -3.52 1.94 -2.87
CA LYS A 63 -3.26 2.06 -1.43
C LYS A 63 -2.68 3.45 -1.15
N SER A 64 -3.49 4.30 -0.51
CA SER A 64 -3.05 5.65 -0.20
C SER A 64 -1.98 5.63 0.88
N ASP A 65 -1.09 6.61 0.82
CA ASP A 65 -0.12 6.89 1.88
C ASP A 65 -0.69 7.98 2.80
N GLY A 66 -1.59 7.59 3.69
CA GLY A 66 -2.28 8.49 4.62
C GLY A 66 -2.40 7.94 6.04
N ILE A 67 -3.28 8.57 6.83
CA ILE A 67 -3.65 8.07 8.16
C ILE A 67 -5.03 7.47 8.09
N ARG A 68 -5.10 6.15 8.25
CA ARG A 68 -6.35 5.45 8.45
C ARG A 68 -7.06 5.87 9.74
N VAL A 69 -8.31 6.30 9.60
CA VAL A 69 -9.22 6.66 10.70
C VAL A 69 -10.65 6.27 10.35
N LEU A 70 -11.41 5.82 11.35
CA LEU A 70 -12.86 5.73 11.19
C LEU A 70 -13.49 7.10 11.41
N LEU A 71 -14.57 7.40 10.69
CA LEU A 71 -15.38 8.59 10.88
C LEU A 71 -16.73 8.19 11.47
N LEU A 72 -16.99 8.66 12.69
CA LEU A 72 -18.26 8.48 13.38
C LEU A 72 -19.09 9.75 13.25
N VAL A 73 -20.27 9.63 12.67
CA VAL A 73 -21.36 10.60 12.79
C VAL A 73 -22.25 10.11 13.92
N GLN A 74 -22.43 10.92 14.94
CA GLN A 74 -23.35 10.68 16.05
C GLN A 74 -24.42 11.76 16.03
N THR A 75 -25.69 11.35 16.08
CA THR A 75 -26.82 12.30 16.08
C THR A 75 -27.70 12.05 17.28
N ASP A 76 -27.98 13.10 18.02
CA ASP A 76 -29.04 13.10 19.01
C ASP A 76 -30.37 13.33 18.29
N THR A 77 -31.21 12.31 18.22
CA THR A 77 -32.51 12.39 17.51
C THR A 77 -33.54 13.25 18.23
N ALA A 78 -33.33 13.60 19.51
CA ALA A 78 -34.23 14.48 20.24
C ALA A 78 -33.94 15.96 19.92
N THR A 79 -32.67 16.33 19.79
CA THR A 79 -32.26 17.72 19.49
C THR A 79 -31.94 17.96 18.01
N ASN A 80 -31.71 16.90 17.24
CA ASN A 80 -31.13 16.92 15.90
C ASN A 80 -29.69 17.46 15.85
N ASP A 81 -28.98 17.49 16.98
CA ASP A 81 -27.57 17.84 17.00
C ASP A 81 -26.73 16.70 16.41
N GLN A 82 -25.84 17.04 15.49
CA GLN A 82 -24.92 16.10 14.86
C GLN A 82 -23.47 16.41 15.28
N MET A 83 -22.83 15.42 15.88
CA MET A 83 -21.44 15.44 16.30
C MET A 83 -20.63 14.48 15.42
N VAL A 84 -19.43 14.90 15.01
CA VAL A 84 -18.56 14.09 14.16
C VAL A 84 -17.24 13.83 14.89
N TYR A 85 -16.78 12.58 14.85
CA TYR A 85 -15.53 12.16 15.47
C TYR A 85 -14.64 11.41 14.47
N LEU A 86 -13.31 11.58 14.58
CA LEU A 86 -12.35 10.64 14.02
C LEU A 86 -11.92 9.65 15.10
N ILE A 87 -11.75 8.39 14.71
CA ILE A 87 -11.27 7.30 15.56
C ILE A 87 -10.01 6.72 14.93
N ASP A 88 -8.88 6.82 15.61
CA ASP A 88 -7.62 6.26 15.12
C ASP A 88 -7.45 4.77 15.45
N ARG A 89 -6.36 4.17 14.94
CA ARG A 89 -5.99 2.78 15.20
C ARG A 89 -5.77 2.43 16.67
N HIS A 90 -5.49 3.44 17.51
CA HIS A 90 -5.32 3.29 18.96
C HIS A 90 -6.64 3.42 19.72
N ASN A 91 -7.76 3.53 18.99
CA ASN A 91 -9.10 3.72 19.53
C ASN A 91 -9.21 5.01 20.34
N THR A 92 -8.49 6.06 19.92
CA THR A 92 -8.62 7.42 20.47
C THR A 92 -9.56 8.25 19.60
N TYR A 93 -10.28 9.18 20.23
CA TYR A 93 -11.36 9.93 19.60
C TYR A 93 -10.98 11.41 19.49
N ARG A 94 -11.30 12.03 18.36
CA ARG A 94 -11.15 13.47 18.14
C ARG A 94 -12.46 14.06 17.65
N ALA A 95 -12.99 15.04 18.37
CA ALA A 95 -14.21 15.75 18.00
C ALA A 95 -13.91 16.76 16.88
N LEU A 96 -14.74 16.77 15.85
CA LEU A 96 -14.63 17.66 14.70
C LEU A 96 -15.74 18.71 14.73
N THR A 97 -15.42 19.91 14.26
CA THR A 97 -16.36 21.01 14.07
C THR A 97 -16.47 21.36 12.59
N GLY A 98 -17.63 21.90 12.17
CA GLY A 98 -17.84 22.39 10.80
C GLY A 98 -18.22 21.33 9.76
N LEU A 99 -18.30 20.04 10.14
CA LEU A 99 -18.86 18.99 9.30
C LEU A 99 -20.35 18.76 9.60
N TYR A 100 -21.10 18.53 8.54
CA TYR A 100 -22.51 18.17 8.60
C TYR A 100 -22.84 17.21 7.45
N PHE A 101 -23.56 16.14 7.76
CA PHE A 101 -24.02 15.13 6.83
C PHE A 101 -25.56 15.13 6.82
N PRO A 102 -26.20 15.57 5.71
CA PRO A 102 -27.64 15.55 5.59
C PRO A 102 -28.19 14.13 5.48
N HIS A 103 -29.41 13.91 5.98
CA HIS A 103 -30.14 12.66 5.82
C HIS A 103 -30.51 12.43 4.35
N HIS A 104 -30.49 11.17 3.93
CA HIS A 104 -30.66 10.83 2.51
C HIS A 104 -32.10 10.93 2.00
N GLU A 105 -33.10 10.85 2.89
CA GLU A 105 -34.52 11.01 2.55
C GLU A 105 -35.02 12.45 2.69
N ASP A 106 -34.54 13.18 3.70
CA ASP A 106 -34.92 14.57 3.98
C ASP A 106 -33.65 15.39 4.26
N PRO A 107 -33.13 16.17 3.29
CA PRO A 107 -31.90 16.95 3.45
C PRO A 107 -31.93 18.00 4.57
N ARG A 108 -33.10 18.27 5.18
CA ARG A 108 -33.24 19.18 6.31
C ARG A 108 -32.95 18.50 7.65
N MET A 109 -32.94 17.17 7.66
CA MET A 109 -32.63 16.36 8.84
C MET A 109 -31.17 15.91 8.81
N PRO A 110 -30.51 15.75 9.97
CA PRO A 110 -29.18 15.15 10.03
C PRO A 110 -29.22 13.65 9.69
N LEU A 111 -28.21 13.16 8.99
CA LEU A 111 -27.92 11.74 8.89
C LEU A 111 -27.74 11.18 10.31
N ARG A 112 -28.34 10.02 10.61
CA ARG A 112 -28.23 9.41 11.94
C ARG A 112 -26.91 8.66 12.11
N ASN A 113 -26.81 7.87 13.17
CA ASN A 113 -25.54 7.28 13.59
C ASN A 113 -24.92 6.44 12.47
N THR A 114 -23.72 6.83 12.06
CA THR A 114 -23.04 6.28 10.89
C THR A 114 -21.55 6.15 11.21
N LEU A 115 -20.95 5.01 10.90
CA LEU A 115 -19.55 4.70 11.12
C LEU A 115 -18.90 4.24 9.81
N VAL A 116 -17.95 5.03 9.32
CA VAL A 116 -17.29 4.87 8.03
C VAL A 116 -15.81 4.53 8.23
N ASP A 117 -15.29 3.64 7.40
CA ASP A 117 -13.86 3.33 7.33
C ASP A 117 -13.22 4.10 6.17
N GLY A 118 -12.09 4.72 6.43
CA GLY A 118 -11.46 5.62 5.49
C GLY A 118 -10.05 6.00 5.87
N GLU A 119 -9.46 6.83 5.01
CA GLU A 119 -8.09 7.29 5.13
C GLU A 119 -7.99 8.79 4.89
N LEU A 120 -7.25 9.48 5.75
CA LEU A 120 -6.98 10.90 5.64
C LEU A 120 -5.67 11.10 4.87
N VAL A 121 -5.74 11.82 3.75
CA VAL A 121 -4.61 12.08 2.85
C VAL A 121 -4.42 13.58 2.63
N ILE A 122 -3.19 13.99 2.29
CA ILE A 122 -2.89 15.33 1.79
C ILE A 122 -2.73 15.23 0.27
N ASP A 123 -3.69 15.81 -0.45
CA ASP A 123 -3.55 16.05 -1.88
C ASP A 123 -2.71 17.32 -2.11
N VAL A 124 -1.71 17.25 -2.98
CA VAL A 124 -0.87 18.37 -3.40
C VAL A 124 -1.11 18.64 -4.87
N ASP A 125 -1.71 19.79 -5.21
CA ASP A 125 -1.88 20.18 -6.60
C ASP A 125 -0.50 20.29 -7.30
N PRO A 126 -0.26 19.56 -8.40
CA PRO A 126 1.06 19.49 -9.01
C PRO A 126 1.52 20.84 -9.58
N ARG A 127 0.60 21.74 -9.93
CA ARG A 127 0.84 23.05 -10.53
C ARG A 127 0.93 24.14 -9.47
N THR A 128 -0.06 24.25 -8.58
CA THR A 128 -0.14 25.34 -7.60
C THR A 128 0.59 25.02 -6.29
N LYS A 129 0.93 23.75 -6.05
CA LYS A 129 1.47 23.24 -4.78
C LYS A 129 0.54 23.44 -3.59
N GLN A 130 -0.73 23.76 -3.84
CA GLN A 130 -1.72 23.89 -2.79
C GLN A 130 -2.02 22.52 -2.18
N GLU A 131 -1.93 22.45 -0.86
CA GLU A 131 -2.29 21.26 -0.09
C GLU A 131 -3.80 21.27 0.22
N THR A 132 -4.43 20.10 0.10
CA THR A 132 -5.84 19.89 0.47
C THR A 132 -5.95 18.62 1.30
N LEU A 133 -6.47 18.74 2.51
CA LEU A 133 -6.76 17.58 3.35
C LEU A 133 -8.04 16.90 2.88
N ARG A 134 -8.00 15.59 2.65
CA ARG A 134 -9.12 14.81 2.12
C ARG A 134 -9.31 13.52 2.90
N TYR A 135 -10.55 13.22 3.28
CA TYR A 135 -10.96 11.94 3.82
C TYR A 135 -11.51 11.06 2.69
N LEU A 136 -10.82 9.96 2.40
CA LEU A 136 -11.17 8.95 1.41
C LEU A 136 -11.90 7.78 2.09
N ALA A 137 -13.22 7.78 2.03
CA ALA A 137 -14.06 6.72 2.57
C ALA A 137 -14.06 5.50 1.65
N PHE A 138 -13.79 4.29 2.15
CA PHE A 138 -13.71 3.08 1.32
C PHE A 138 -14.60 1.91 1.81
N ASP A 139 -15.11 1.96 3.04
CA ASP A 139 -16.09 0.98 3.55
C ASP A 139 -16.99 1.62 4.62
N CYS A 140 -18.05 0.94 5.03
CA CYS A 140 -19.00 1.42 6.03
C CYS A 140 -19.47 0.28 6.93
N LEU A 141 -19.37 0.50 8.25
CA LEU A 141 -19.74 -0.49 9.27
C LEU A 141 -21.19 -0.29 9.71
N VAL A 142 -21.60 0.98 9.87
CA VAL A 142 -22.92 1.39 10.33
C VAL A 142 -23.37 2.55 9.47
N VAL A 143 -24.62 2.55 9.01
CA VAL A 143 -25.21 3.68 8.31
C VAL A 143 -26.63 3.91 8.81
N ASP A 144 -26.94 5.14 9.19
CA ASP A 144 -28.29 5.53 9.63
C ASP A 144 -28.89 4.54 10.65
N ASP A 145 -28.16 4.32 11.76
CA ASP A 145 -28.46 3.36 12.85
C ASP A 145 -28.42 1.87 12.47
N GLN A 146 -28.13 1.52 11.22
CA GLN A 146 -28.10 0.14 10.75
C GLN A 146 -26.66 -0.39 10.71
N CYS A 147 -26.36 -1.39 11.54
CA CYS A 147 -25.15 -2.19 11.41
C CYS A 147 -25.19 -3.01 10.12
N VAL A 148 -24.32 -2.68 9.17
CA VAL A 148 -24.23 -3.30 7.85
C VAL A 148 -23.00 -4.19 7.69
N MET A 149 -22.22 -4.40 8.76
CA MET A 149 -21.00 -5.25 8.75
C MET A 149 -21.27 -6.67 8.23
N SER A 150 -22.45 -7.24 8.49
CA SER A 150 -22.85 -8.57 8.00
C SER A 150 -23.16 -8.63 6.50
N ARG A 151 -23.30 -7.48 5.83
CA ARG A 151 -23.61 -7.39 4.41
C ARG A 151 -22.33 -7.51 3.57
N PRO A 152 -22.41 -7.98 2.32
CA PRO A 152 -21.26 -7.97 1.41
C PRO A 152 -20.81 -6.54 1.06
N LEU A 153 -19.58 -6.40 0.57
CA LEU A 153 -18.94 -5.10 0.30
C LEU A 153 -19.75 -4.23 -0.66
N ASP A 154 -20.33 -4.82 -1.71
CA ASP A 154 -21.12 -4.07 -2.69
C ASP A 154 -22.32 -3.36 -2.06
N LYS A 155 -22.94 -3.98 -1.05
CA LYS A 155 -24.04 -3.40 -0.29
C LYS A 155 -23.56 -2.35 0.71
N ARG A 156 -22.43 -2.58 1.39
CA ARG A 156 -21.85 -1.60 2.33
C ARG A 156 -21.39 -0.34 1.59
N TYR A 157 -20.66 -0.52 0.51
CA TYR A 157 -20.22 0.56 -0.39
C TYR A 157 -21.42 1.27 -1.02
N GLY A 158 -22.40 0.53 -1.54
CA GLY A 158 -23.61 1.12 -2.12
C GLY A 158 -24.39 1.98 -1.12
N ARG A 159 -24.47 1.57 0.15
CA ARG A 159 -25.06 2.36 1.23
C ARG A 159 -24.25 3.62 1.53
N LEU A 160 -22.93 3.51 1.68
CA LEU A 160 -22.03 4.66 1.88
C LEU A 160 -22.22 5.71 0.77
N THR A 161 -22.18 5.28 -0.49
CA THR A 161 -22.34 6.19 -1.63
C THR A 161 -23.75 6.79 -1.68
N ALA A 162 -24.80 5.97 -1.53
CA ALA A 162 -26.16 6.44 -1.72
C ALA A 162 -26.67 7.30 -0.57
N TRP A 163 -26.33 6.95 0.67
CA TRP A 163 -26.95 7.53 1.86
C TRP A 163 -26.10 8.59 2.56
N MET A 164 -24.79 8.60 2.33
CA MET A 164 -23.90 9.59 2.94
C MET A 164 -23.24 10.49 1.90
N ASP A 165 -22.59 9.91 0.88
CA ASP A 165 -21.85 10.72 -0.11
C ASP A 165 -22.78 11.54 -1.02
N LYS A 166 -23.78 10.93 -1.66
CA LYS A 166 -24.68 11.68 -2.56
C LYS A 166 -25.38 12.87 -1.89
N PRO A 167 -25.99 12.74 -0.68
CA PRO A 167 -26.57 13.89 0.03
C PRO A 167 -25.53 14.94 0.39
N TYR A 168 -24.35 14.52 0.87
CA TYR A 168 -23.25 15.42 1.19
C TYR A 168 -22.79 16.20 -0.05
N GLN A 169 -22.50 15.53 -1.17
CA GLN A 169 -22.10 16.20 -2.42
C GLN A 169 -23.18 17.14 -2.94
N LYS A 170 -24.47 16.82 -2.76
CA LYS A 170 -25.57 17.73 -3.10
C LYS A 170 -25.52 18.99 -2.23
N MET A 171 -25.38 18.85 -0.92
CA MET A 171 -25.21 20.00 -0.01
C MET A 171 -24.00 20.86 -0.41
N MET A 172 -22.86 20.25 -0.73
CA MET A 172 -21.66 20.99 -1.12
C MET A 172 -21.83 21.77 -2.43
N ARG A 173 -22.61 21.25 -3.39
CA ARG A 173 -22.93 21.96 -4.64
C ARG A 173 -23.91 23.11 -4.42
N ASP A 174 -24.95 22.87 -3.62
CA ASP A 174 -26.01 23.86 -3.37
C ASP A 174 -25.52 24.98 -2.41
N HIS A 175 -24.59 24.65 -1.51
CA HIS A 175 -24.03 25.55 -0.49
C HIS A 175 -22.49 25.50 -0.45
N PRO A 176 -21.79 26.02 -1.47
CA PRO A 176 -20.31 25.91 -1.56
C PRO A 176 -19.56 26.58 -0.40
N HIS A 177 -20.15 27.57 0.27
CA HIS A 177 -19.56 28.26 1.42
C HIS A 177 -19.33 27.32 2.63
N MET A 178 -20.06 26.20 2.72
CA MET A 178 -19.86 25.19 3.75
C MET A 178 -18.44 24.61 3.72
N ALA A 179 -17.80 24.55 2.54
CA ALA A 179 -16.45 24.03 2.38
C ALA A 179 -15.40 24.83 3.19
N MET A 180 -15.65 26.12 3.45
CA MET A 180 -14.71 26.98 4.17
C MET A 180 -14.58 26.63 5.66
N GLN A 181 -15.58 25.95 6.23
CA GLN A 181 -15.62 25.58 7.64
C GLN A 181 -15.22 24.13 7.89
N GLN A 182 -15.11 23.32 6.84
CA GLN A 182 -14.82 21.89 6.96
C GLN A 182 -13.32 21.66 7.19
N PRO A 183 -12.95 20.75 8.10
CA PRO A 183 -11.56 20.43 8.39
C PRO A 183 -10.88 19.66 7.23
N PHE A 184 -11.66 19.00 6.38
CA PHE A 184 -11.20 18.28 5.19
C PHE A 184 -12.33 18.10 4.17
N GLN A 185 -11.98 17.76 2.93
CA GLN A 185 -12.94 17.33 1.92
C GLN A 185 -13.30 15.86 2.11
N PHE A 186 -14.58 15.52 2.20
CA PHE A 186 -15.05 14.13 2.18
C PHE A 186 -15.22 13.64 0.74
N LYS A 187 -14.68 12.45 0.42
CA LYS A 187 -14.85 11.77 -0.87
C LYS A 187 -14.93 10.26 -0.65
N VAL A 188 -15.81 9.56 -1.37
CA VAL A 188 -15.77 8.10 -1.46
C VAL A 188 -14.70 7.66 -2.46
N LYS A 189 -13.89 6.68 -2.06
CA LYS A 189 -12.80 6.13 -2.86
C LYS A 189 -13.34 5.38 -4.06
N ASP A 190 -12.73 5.64 -5.22
CA ASP A 190 -13.03 4.93 -6.46
C ASP A 190 -12.42 3.52 -6.37
N VAL A 191 -13.24 2.49 -6.64
CA VAL A 191 -12.84 1.08 -6.59
C VAL A 191 -13.18 0.41 -7.92
N LYS A 192 -12.37 -0.56 -8.35
CA LYS A 192 -12.61 -1.35 -9.57
C LYS A 192 -12.69 -2.83 -9.25
N PHE A 193 -13.22 -3.63 -10.18
CA PHE A 193 -13.05 -5.08 -10.10
C PHE A 193 -11.56 -5.45 -10.17
N SER A 194 -11.15 -6.51 -9.47
CA SER A 194 -9.75 -6.93 -9.37
C SER A 194 -9.06 -7.16 -10.73
N TYR A 195 -9.80 -7.63 -11.74
CA TYR A 195 -9.29 -7.82 -13.10
C TYR A 195 -9.08 -6.52 -13.90
N HIS A 196 -9.43 -5.36 -13.35
CA HIS A 196 -9.15 -4.03 -13.90
C HIS A 196 -7.94 -3.35 -13.23
N VAL A 197 -7.07 -4.11 -12.58
CA VAL A 197 -5.85 -3.58 -11.93
C VAL A 197 -4.94 -2.81 -12.90
N GLU A 198 -4.93 -3.16 -14.19
CA GLU A 198 -4.19 -2.43 -15.21
C GLU A 198 -4.64 -0.95 -15.31
N ASP A 199 -5.95 -0.70 -15.22
CA ASP A 199 -6.50 0.66 -15.21
C ASP A 199 -6.09 1.42 -13.94
N VAL A 200 -5.98 0.73 -12.80
CA VAL A 200 -5.51 1.35 -11.56
C VAL A 200 -4.06 1.81 -11.70
N PHE A 201 -3.19 0.99 -12.29
CA PHE A 201 -1.78 1.36 -12.51
C PHE A 201 -1.59 2.45 -13.56
N ASN A 202 -2.33 2.42 -14.65
CA ASN A 202 -2.06 3.25 -15.82
C ASN A 202 -2.94 4.51 -15.91
N ILE A 203 -4.03 4.57 -15.14
CA ILE A 203 -4.99 5.68 -15.17
C ILE A 203 -5.14 6.31 -13.79
N ASP A 204 -5.49 5.51 -12.77
CA ASP A 204 -5.85 6.06 -11.47
C ASP A 204 -4.63 6.58 -10.70
N ILE A 205 -3.59 5.74 -10.51
CA ILE A 205 -2.36 6.09 -9.78
C ILE A 205 -1.68 7.34 -10.38
N PRO A 206 -1.47 7.45 -11.71
CA PRO A 206 -0.88 8.65 -12.31
C PRO A 206 -1.71 9.93 -12.15
N ALA A 207 -3.02 9.80 -11.87
CA ALA A 207 -3.92 10.93 -11.67
C ALA A 207 -4.06 11.35 -10.19
N LEU A 208 -3.42 10.64 -9.26
CA LEU A 208 -3.46 10.97 -7.83
C LEU A 208 -2.67 12.25 -7.53
N HIS A 209 -3.13 12.99 -6.53
CA HIS A 209 -2.43 14.15 -5.97
C HIS A 209 -1.82 13.85 -4.59
N HIS A 210 -1.98 12.63 -4.09
CA HIS A 210 -1.38 12.13 -2.84
C HIS A 210 -0.42 10.97 -3.14
N GLY A 211 0.36 10.58 -2.13
CA GLY A 211 1.24 9.42 -2.21
C GLY A 211 0.46 8.11 -2.30
N ASN A 212 1.01 7.16 -3.06
CA ASN A 212 0.54 5.79 -3.18
C ASN A 212 1.71 4.84 -2.87
N ASP A 213 1.46 3.77 -2.14
CA ASP A 213 2.48 2.78 -1.76
C ASP A 213 2.08 1.34 -2.10
N GLY A 214 1.13 1.16 -3.02
CA GLY A 214 0.66 -0.15 -3.46
C GLY A 214 -0.82 -0.22 -3.82
N LEU A 215 -1.43 -1.38 -3.57
CA LEU A 215 -2.85 -1.67 -3.85
C LEU A 215 -3.53 -2.31 -2.63
N ILE A 216 -4.84 -2.10 -2.52
CA ILE A 216 -5.71 -2.83 -1.59
C ILE A 216 -6.71 -3.65 -2.39
N TYR A 217 -6.75 -4.96 -2.10
CA TYR A 217 -7.76 -5.88 -2.59
C TYR A 217 -8.73 -6.20 -1.46
N THR A 218 -10.03 -6.01 -1.71
CA THR A 218 -11.08 -6.28 -0.71
C THR A 218 -12.08 -7.28 -1.30
N CYS A 219 -12.29 -8.41 -0.62
CA CYS A 219 -13.25 -9.41 -1.07
C CYS A 219 -14.68 -8.85 -1.03
N VAL A 220 -15.44 -9.09 -2.09
CA VAL A 220 -16.79 -8.55 -2.25
C VAL A 220 -17.79 -9.33 -1.40
N SER A 221 -17.66 -10.66 -1.36
CA SER A 221 -18.64 -11.55 -0.75
C SER A 221 -18.56 -11.62 0.77
N THR A 222 -17.42 -11.27 1.38
CA THR A 222 -17.23 -11.45 2.82
C THR A 222 -17.84 -10.30 3.65
N PRO A 223 -18.38 -10.62 4.84
CA PRO A 223 -18.71 -9.60 5.85
C PRO A 223 -17.50 -8.76 6.24
N TYR A 224 -17.75 -7.57 6.77
CA TYR A 224 -16.72 -6.77 7.44
C TYR A 224 -16.37 -7.40 8.78
N ALA A 225 -15.08 -7.70 9.00
CA ALA A 225 -14.58 -8.30 10.24
C ALA A 225 -13.65 -7.34 11.00
N PRO A 226 -13.93 -7.02 12.28
CA PRO A 226 -13.00 -6.30 13.14
C PRO A 226 -11.69 -7.07 13.36
N GLY A 227 -10.57 -6.35 13.46
CA GLY A 227 -9.26 -6.98 13.62
C GLY A 227 -8.74 -7.57 12.31
N THR A 228 -7.79 -8.51 12.35
CA THR A 228 -7.14 -9.03 11.14
C THR A 228 -8.12 -9.75 10.22
N ASP A 229 -8.22 -9.29 8.97
CA ASP A 229 -9.07 -9.90 7.94
C ASP A 229 -8.21 -10.52 6.83
N GLN A 230 -8.35 -11.84 6.64
CA GLN A 230 -7.62 -12.60 5.63
C GLN A 230 -8.13 -12.37 4.19
N ASN A 231 -9.23 -11.64 4.05
CA ASN A 231 -9.90 -11.31 2.80
C ASN A 231 -9.65 -9.86 2.36
N ILE A 232 -8.90 -9.08 3.14
CA ILE A 232 -8.41 -7.76 2.75
C ILE A 232 -6.89 -7.85 2.60
N LEU A 233 -6.42 -7.72 1.37
CA LEU A 233 -5.02 -7.95 1.02
C LEU A 233 -4.37 -6.62 0.66
N LYS A 234 -3.25 -6.31 1.30
CA LYS A 234 -2.39 -5.17 0.91
C LYS A 234 -1.25 -5.68 0.05
N TRP A 235 -1.20 -5.23 -1.18
CA TRP A 235 -0.12 -5.52 -2.10
C TRP A 235 0.83 -4.32 -2.16
N LYS A 236 2.13 -4.60 -2.12
CA LYS A 236 3.20 -3.64 -2.41
C LYS A 236 4.15 -4.30 -3.40
N PRO A 237 4.75 -3.55 -4.33
CA PRO A 237 5.79 -4.09 -5.19
C PRO A 237 6.94 -4.60 -4.31
N PRO A 238 7.37 -5.86 -4.44
CA PRO A 238 8.52 -6.37 -3.69
C PRO A 238 9.76 -5.50 -3.88
N SER A 239 9.99 -5.02 -5.10
CA SER A 239 11.07 -4.08 -5.44
C SER A 239 11.01 -2.72 -4.71
N GLU A 240 9.85 -2.33 -4.18
CA GLU A 240 9.67 -1.08 -3.43
C GLU A 240 9.72 -1.29 -1.90
N ASN A 241 9.84 -2.53 -1.43
CA ASN A 241 10.07 -2.77 -0.01
C ASN A 241 11.51 -2.40 0.36
N SER A 242 11.63 -1.52 1.34
CA SER A 242 12.90 -1.10 1.88
C SER A 242 13.12 -1.59 3.30
N ILE A 243 14.38 -1.70 3.70
CA ILE A 243 14.81 -2.08 5.03
C ILE A 243 15.86 -1.08 5.51
N ASP A 244 15.76 -0.65 6.76
CA ASP A 244 16.78 0.19 7.37
C ASP A 244 17.82 -0.69 8.09
N PHE A 245 19.07 -0.64 7.66
CA PHE A 245 20.20 -1.31 8.32
C PHE A 245 21.22 -0.30 8.81
N LYS A 246 22.08 -0.72 9.74
CA LYS A 246 23.30 0.02 10.05
C LYS A 246 24.39 -0.38 9.06
N LEU A 247 24.94 0.60 8.34
CA LEU A 247 26.05 0.41 7.40
C LEU A 247 27.38 0.41 8.16
N VAL A 248 28.19 -0.61 7.94
CA VAL A 248 29.56 -0.74 8.49
C VAL A 248 30.54 -1.00 7.36
N LEU A 249 31.56 -0.15 7.20
CA LEU A 249 32.57 -0.27 6.16
C LEU A 249 33.75 -1.11 6.69
N ARG A 250 34.03 -2.24 6.04
CA ARG A 250 35.19 -3.09 6.35
C ARG A 250 36.26 -2.98 5.27
N PHE A 251 37.34 -2.29 5.60
CA PHE A 251 38.52 -2.19 4.75
C PHE A 251 39.44 -3.39 4.96
N ALA A 252 39.97 -3.93 3.87
CA ALA A 252 40.98 -5.00 3.93
C ALA A 252 42.25 -4.49 4.65
N PRO A 253 42.99 -5.34 5.36
CA PRO A 253 44.25 -4.91 5.97
C PRO A 253 45.32 -4.66 4.90
N ILE A 254 46.23 -3.72 5.17
CA ILE A 254 47.41 -3.48 4.33
C ILE A 254 48.26 -4.77 4.28
N PRO A 255 48.74 -5.21 3.10
CA PRO A 255 49.62 -6.37 2.99
C PRO A 255 50.81 -6.27 3.96
N GLY A 256 50.97 -7.29 4.82
CA GLY A 256 52.01 -7.34 5.86
C GLY A 256 51.71 -6.57 7.16
N LYS A 257 50.55 -5.91 7.28
CA LYS A 257 50.09 -5.22 8.50
C LYS A 257 48.64 -5.59 8.84
N PRO A 258 48.39 -6.75 9.48
CA PRO A 258 47.03 -7.30 9.67
C PRO A 258 46.10 -6.43 10.53
N ASN A 259 46.64 -5.54 11.36
CA ASN A 259 45.86 -4.66 12.25
C ASN A 259 45.71 -3.23 11.70
N THR A 260 46.08 -2.99 10.43
CA THR A 260 46.00 -1.65 9.83
C THR A 260 45.13 -1.72 8.57
N PRO A 261 43.97 -1.05 8.54
CA PRO A 261 43.09 -1.05 7.36
C PRO A 261 43.72 -0.26 6.21
N ASP A 262 43.55 -0.78 5.00
CA ASP A 262 43.88 -0.11 3.75
C ASP A 262 42.70 0.74 3.27
N LEU A 263 42.69 2.00 3.70
CA LEU A 263 41.65 2.98 3.36
C LEU A 263 41.66 3.42 1.88
N GLN A 264 42.62 2.96 1.07
CA GLN A 264 42.65 3.23 -0.37
C GLN A 264 41.83 2.21 -1.17
N THR A 265 41.58 1.03 -0.58
CA THR A 265 40.79 -0.03 -1.21
C THR A 265 39.30 0.19 -1.02
N LYS A 266 38.49 -0.32 -1.96
CA LYS A 266 37.04 -0.37 -1.80
C LYS A 266 36.68 -1.32 -0.66
N PRO A 267 35.96 -0.86 0.38
CA PRO A 267 35.61 -1.73 1.51
C PRO A 267 34.50 -2.70 1.14
N VAL A 268 34.28 -3.69 2.00
CA VAL A 268 33.01 -4.42 2.07
C VAL A 268 32.01 -3.56 2.82
N PHE A 269 30.82 -3.39 2.25
CA PHE A 269 29.75 -2.58 2.82
C PHE A 269 28.78 -3.48 3.58
N GLU A 270 29.09 -3.77 4.85
CA GLU A 270 28.27 -4.66 5.68
C GLU A 270 26.96 -3.98 6.10
N LEU A 271 25.86 -4.71 5.99
CA LEU A 271 24.55 -4.35 6.50
C LEU A 271 24.32 -5.07 7.83
N HIS A 272 24.15 -4.31 8.90
CA HIS A 272 23.97 -4.81 10.25
C HIS A 272 22.54 -4.59 10.73
N VAL A 273 21.90 -5.66 11.22
CA VAL A 273 20.54 -5.65 11.75
C VAL A 273 20.52 -5.37 13.25
N TRP A 274 19.58 -4.54 13.68
CA TRP A 274 19.42 -4.23 15.10
C TRP A 274 18.68 -5.35 15.82
N CYS A 275 19.23 -5.81 16.95
CA CYS A 275 18.73 -6.95 17.70
C CYS A 275 18.27 -6.58 19.11
N GLY A 276 17.89 -5.32 19.31
CA GLY A 276 17.55 -4.75 20.61
C GLY A 276 18.77 -4.19 21.36
N ASP A 277 18.54 -3.75 22.58
CA ASP A 277 19.58 -3.14 23.42
C ASP A 277 19.98 -4.12 24.54
N ASP A 278 21.28 -4.31 24.75
CA ASP A 278 21.82 -4.95 25.95
C ASP A 278 22.36 -3.87 26.88
N ARG A 279 21.75 -3.70 28.05
CA ARG A 279 22.16 -2.70 29.07
C ARG A 279 22.29 -1.27 28.50
N GLY A 280 21.40 -0.90 27.58
CA GLY A 280 21.38 0.42 26.95
C GLY A 280 22.38 0.59 25.80
N VAL A 281 23.10 -0.47 25.43
CA VAL A 281 23.98 -0.49 24.25
C VAL A 281 23.25 -1.20 23.10
N PRO A 282 23.02 -0.53 21.96
CA PRO A 282 22.43 -1.15 20.79
C PRO A 282 23.25 -2.33 20.30
N ARG A 283 22.61 -3.50 20.20
CA ARG A 283 23.23 -4.72 19.70
C ARG A 283 22.94 -4.89 18.22
N TYR A 284 23.99 -5.13 17.45
CA TYR A 284 23.92 -5.33 16.01
C TYR A 284 24.55 -6.68 15.64
N GLU A 285 23.97 -7.33 14.64
CA GLU A 285 24.51 -8.55 14.02
C GLU A 285 24.72 -8.27 12.52
N LEU A 286 25.79 -8.80 11.94
CA LEU A 286 25.96 -8.81 10.49
C LEU A 286 24.77 -9.57 9.88
N TYR A 287 24.07 -8.92 8.96
CA TYR A 287 22.96 -9.50 8.23
C TYR A 287 23.39 -9.92 6.82
N ASP A 288 23.91 -8.97 6.04
CA ASP A 288 24.29 -9.18 4.64
C ASP A 288 25.29 -8.10 4.18
N VAL A 289 25.61 -8.06 2.89
CA VAL A 289 26.48 -7.06 2.26
C VAL A 289 25.69 -6.25 1.22
N MET A 290 25.89 -4.95 1.21
CA MET A 290 25.38 -4.04 0.19
C MET A 290 26.30 -4.01 -1.01
N HIS A 291 25.73 -4.13 -2.21
CA HIS A 291 26.48 -3.93 -3.43
C HIS A 291 26.64 -2.43 -3.70
N VAL A 292 27.87 -2.02 -4.01
CA VAL A 292 28.25 -0.66 -4.39
C VAL A 292 29.05 -0.79 -5.67
N GLU A 293 28.74 0.00 -6.69
CA GLU A 293 29.51 -0.02 -7.94
C GLU A 293 30.83 0.75 -7.80
N ASP A 294 31.79 0.55 -8.69
CA ASP A 294 33.09 1.23 -8.59
C ASP A 294 32.95 2.75 -8.80
N ASP A 295 32.14 3.17 -9.77
CA ASP A 295 31.84 4.58 -10.02
C ASP A 295 31.04 5.21 -8.87
N GLU A 296 30.15 4.44 -8.24
CA GLU A 296 29.41 4.84 -7.05
C GLU A 296 30.34 5.05 -5.86
N TRP A 297 31.30 4.15 -5.65
CA TRP A 297 32.31 4.29 -4.61
C TRP A 297 33.17 5.55 -4.82
N GLU A 298 33.59 5.84 -6.05
CA GLU A 298 34.30 7.09 -6.36
C GLU A 298 33.46 8.33 -5.99
N ARG A 299 32.15 8.34 -6.30
CA ARG A 299 31.24 9.42 -5.91
C ARG A 299 31.14 9.54 -4.39
N MET A 300 30.99 8.42 -3.66
CA MET A 300 30.92 8.40 -2.20
C MET A 300 32.16 9.05 -1.58
N LYS A 301 33.37 8.71 -2.05
CA LYS A 301 34.63 9.33 -1.57
C LYS A 301 34.64 10.86 -1.74
N THR A 302 34.09 11.37 -2.84
CA THR A 302 34.07 12.81 -3.13
C THR A 302 32.93 13.58 -2.46
N SER A 303 31.93 12.88 -1.90
CA SER A 303 30.73 13.50 -1.31
C SER A 303 30.98 14.22 0.01
N ASN A 304 32.11 13.93 0.67
CA ASN A 304 32.44 14.42 2.02
C ASN A 304 31.40 14.02 3.10
N GLU A 305 30.55 13.03 2.82
CA GLU A 305 29.63 12.42 3.77
C GLU A 305 30.36 11.30 4.54
N GLN A 306 30.08 11.19 5.85
CA GLN A 306 30.43 9.99 6.60
C GLN A 306 29.42 8.89 6.27
N PHE A 307 29.87 7.73 5.78
CA PHE A 307 29.00 6.59 5.46
C PHE A 307 29.02 5.52 6.56
N ASP A 308 30.17 5.32 7.20
CA ASP A 308 30.35 4.33 8.26
C ASP A 308 29.54 4.69 9.51
N ASP A 309 29.02 3.65 10.16
CA ASP A 309 28.26 3.71 11.41
C ASP A 309 26.90 4.41 11.30
N ARG A 310 26.32 4.51 10.09
CA ARG A 310 25.04 5.19 9.84
C ARG A 310 23.90 4.25 9.49
N ILE A 311 22.68 4.69 9.78
CA ILE A 311 21.48 3.99 9.32
C ILE A 311 21.22 4.37 7.86
N VAL A 312 21.12 3.35 7.01
CA VAL A 312 20.82 3.45 5.59
C VAL A 312 19.54 2.67 5.30
N GLU A 313 18.70 3.24 4.44
CA GLU A 313 17.57 2.53 3.84
C GLU A 313 18.08 1.86 2.55
N VAL A 314 17.85 0.56 2.43
CA VAL A 314 18.22 -0.26 1.27
C VAL A 314 17.00 -0.95 0.68
N HIS A 315 17.09 -1.34 -0.58
CA HIS A 315 16.11 -2.20 -1.25
C HIS A 315 16.82 -3.36 -1.96
N TRP A 316 16.06 -4.44 -2.21
CA TRP A 316 16.56 -5.58 -2.97
C TRP A 316 16.44 -5.30 -4.47
N ASP A 317 17.54 -5.40 -5.20
CA ASP A 317 17.53 -5.40 -6.66
C ASP A 317 17.34 -6.84 -7.15
N PRO A 318 16.17 -7.19 -7.73
CA PRO A 318 15.90 -8.55 -8.18
C PRO A 318 16.69 -8.95 -9.43
N VAL A 319 17.24 -7.99 -10.20
CA VAL A 319 18.02 -8.27 -11.42
C VAL A 319 19.47 -8.60 -11.05
N GLY A 320 20.06 -7.79 -10.17
CA GLY A 320 21.43 -7.98 -9.67
C GLY A 320 21.54 -8.99 -8.52
N GLU A 321 20.43 -9.42 -7.94
CA GLU A 321 20.35 -10.26 -6.74
C GLU A 321 21.19 -9.70 -5.56
N HIS A 322 21.07 -8.40 -5.29
CA HIS A 322 21.84 -7.73 -4.24
C HIS A 322 21.14 -6.51 -3.63
N TRP A 323 21.56 -6.10 -2.43
CA TRP A 323 21.07 -4.89 -1.76
C TRP A 323 21.67 -3.62 -2.35
N ARG A 324 20.84 -2.61 -2.55
CA ARG A 324 21.24 -1.28 -3.07
C ARG A 324 20.79 -0.17 -2.13
N MET A 325 21.67 0.80 -1.91
CA MET A 325 21.37 1.97 -1.07
C MET A 325 20.29 2.83 -1.71
N MET A 326 19.34 3.30 -0.90
CA MET A 326 18.36 4.31 -1.28
C MET A 326 18.75 5.67 -0.71
N ARG A 327 18.90 5.77 0.62
CA ARG A 327 19.21 7.02 1.32
C ARG A 327 19.70 6.78 2.74
N PHE A 328 20.23 7.83 3.36
CA PHE A 328 20.45 7.86 4.80
C PHE A 328 19.14 8.05 5.58
N ARG A 329 19.09 7.45 6.77
CA ARG A 329 18.02 7.58 7.76
C ARG A 329 18.50 8.28 9.01
N SER A 330 18.93 9.54 8.86
CA SER A 330 19.36 10.37 10.00
C SER A 330 18.23 10.64 11.02
N ASP A 331 16.97 10.36 10.65
CA ASP A 331 15.79 10.42 11.51
C ASP A 331 15.69 9.26 12.51
N LYS A 332 16.46 8.18 12.30
CA LYS A 332 16.38 6.96 13.11
C LYS A 332 17.63 6.74 13.95
N PRO A 333 17.48 6.46 15.26
CA PRO A 333 18.63 6.11 16.10
C PRO A 333 19.19 4.72 15.77
N ASN A 334 18.34 3.81 15.27
CA ASN A 334 18.69 2.43 14.97
C ASN A 334 18.05 1.98 13.65
N GLY A 335 18.59 0.91 13.07
CA GLY A 335 17.96 0.19 11.96
C GLY A 335 16.66 -0.50 12.37
N ASN A 336 16.02 -1.22 11.44
CA ASN A 336 14.87 -2.04 11.77
C ASN A 336 15.27 -3.18 12.70
N HIS A 337 14.38 -3.50 13.64
CA HIS A 337 14.57 -4.65 14.52
C HIS A 337 14.55 -5.95 13.70
N LYS A 338 15.36 -6.95 14.09
CA LYS A 338 15.47 -8.25 13.39
C LYS A 338 14.13 -8.88 13.01
N SER A 339 13.16 -8.88 13.93
CA SER A 339 11.82 -9.40 13.64
C SER A 339 11.07 -8.64 12.55
N VAL A 340 11.31 -7.33 12.40
CA VAL A 340 10.73 -6.51 11.32
C VAL A 340 11.42 -6.84 10.00
N VAL A 341 12.76 -6.96 10.02
CA VAL A 341 13.55 -7.39 8.86
C VAL A 341 13.05 -8.73 8.34
N ASP A 342 12.94 -9.75 9.20
CA ASP A 342 12.48 -11.09 8.83
C ASP A 342 11.09 -11.07 8.16
N ASN A 343 10.18 -10.22 8.65
CA ASN A 343 8.85 -10.05 8.07
C ASN A 343 8.89 -9.37 6.69
N ILE A 344 9.74 -8.36 6.51
CA ILE A 344 9.89 -7.67 5.21
C ILE A 344 10.52 -8.63 4.20
N ILE A 345 11.56 -9.38 4.59
CA ILE A 345 12.23 -10.37 3.74
C ILE A 345 11.26 -11.45 3.28
N LYS A 346 10.43 -11.95 4.18
CA LYS A 346 9.35 -12.86 3.80
C LYS A 346 8.39 -12.23 2.78
N SER A 347 8.06 -10.95 2.95
CA SER A 347 7.21 -10.22 2.00
C SER A 347 7.88 -9.99 0.64
N ILE A 348 9.21 -9.87 0.59
CA ILE A 348 9.97 -9.79 -0.65
C ILE A 348 10.01 -11.16 -1.34
N ALA A 349 10.31 -12.23 -0.59
CA ALA A 349 10.42 -13.59 -1.11
C ALA A 349 9.08 -14.18 -1.59
N ASP A 350 8.01 -13.98 -0.82
CA ASP A 350 6.65 -14.44 -1.17
C ASP A 350 5.90 -13.43 -2.05
N GLY A 351 6.52 -12.28 -2.32
CA GLY A 351 5.93 -11.14 -3.00
C GLY A 351 5.62 -11.41 -4.47
N VAL A 352 4.71 -10.60 -5.02
CA VAL A 352 4.31 -10.69 -6.42
C VAL A 352 4.63 -9.37 -7.10
N GLU A 353 5.46 -9.39 -8.13
CA GLU A 353 5.73 -8.18 -8.91
C GLU A 353 4.54 -7.74 -9.76
N LYS A 354 4.54 -6.46 -10.16
CA LYS A 354 3.47 -5.84 -10.96
C LYS A 354 3.12 -6.69 -12.20
N ASP A 355 4.12 -7.16 -12.93
CA ASP A 355 3.91 -7.91 -14.17
C ASP A 355 3.26 -9.28 -13.93
N ALA A 356 3.62 -9.95 -12.83
CA ALA A 356 3.01 -11.22 -12.45
C ALA A 356 1.53 -11.06 -12.04
N LEU A 357 1.21 -9.93 -11.39
CA LEU A 357 -0.17 -9.56 -11.06
C LEU A 357 -0.98 -9.26 -12.34
N LEU A 358 -0.43 -8.47 -13.26
CA LEU A 358 -1.06 -8.14 -14.54
C LEU A 358 -1.32 -9.38 -15.40
N ALA A 359 -0.37 -10.33 -15.43
CA ALA A 359 -0.49 -11.59 -16.18
C ALA A 359 -1.71 -12.44 -15.75
N ARG A 360 -2.24 -12.22 -14.54
CA ARG A 360 -3.41 -12.94 -14.01
C ARG A 360 -4.75 -12.29 -14.34
N SER A 361 -4.76 -11.04 -14.82
CA SER A 361 -5.99 -10.26 -15.03
C SER A 361 -7.00 -10.95 -15.96
N LEU A 362 -6.52 -11.59 -17.05
CA LEU A 362 -7.41 -12.31 -17.98
C LEU A 362 -8.05 -13.54 -17.34
N SER A 363 -7.28 -14.31 -16.57
CA SER A 363 -7.75 -15.49 -15.83
C SER A 363 -8.82 -15.08 -14.80
N ILE A 364 -8.52 -14.06 -13.99
CA ILE A 364 -9.44 -13.50 -12.99
C ILE A 364 -10.75 -13.06 -13.66
N ARG A 365 -10.67 -12.33 -14.78
CA ARG A 365 -11.86 -11.86 -15.52
C ARG A 365 -12.73 -13.01 -16.02
N ASN A 366 -12.12 -14.04 -16.62
CA ASN A 366 -12.86 -15.16 -17.18
C ASN A 366 -13.54 -16.00 -16.10
N ASN A 367 -12.85 -16.21 -14.98
CA ASN A 367 -13.42 -16.92 -13.83
C ASN A 367 -14.56 -16.12 -13.20
N TRP A 368 -14.40 -14.79 -13.05
CA TRP A 368 -15.46 -13.90 -12.59
C TRP A 368 -16.70 -14.01 -13.48
N LYS A 369 -16.54 -13.89 -14.81
CA LYS A 369 -17.66 -14.05 -15.76
C LYS A 369 -18.34 -15.41 -15.64
N THR A 370 -17.55 -16.48 -15.49
CA THR A 370 -18.06 -17.84 -15.31
C THR A 370 -18.92 -17.96 -14.04
N ARG A 371 -18.46 -17.42 -12.90
CA ARG A 371 -19.24 -17.40 -11.65
C ARG A 371 -20.56 -16.65 -11.78
N HIS A 372 -20.59 -15.58 -12.57
CA HIS A 372 -21.78 -14.75 -12.81
C HIS A 372 -22.63 -15.19 -14.00
N GLY A 373 -22.38 -16.38 -14.57
CA GLY A 373 -23.18 -16.92 -15.69
C GLY A 373 -23.04 -16.14 -17.00
N GLN A 374 -21.98 -15.35 -17.16
CA GLN A 374 -21.70 -14.59 -18.38
C GLN A 374 -20.76 -15.37 -19.30
N PRO A 375 -20.95 -15.33 -20.64
CA PRO A 375 -20.05 -16.00 -21.56
C PRO A 375 -18.63 -15.41 -21.49
N ALA A 376 -17.62 -16.28 -21.44
CA ALA A 376 -16.22 -15.90 -21.56
C ALA A 376 -16.00 -15.29 -22.97
N GLY A 377 -15.98 -13.96 -23.04
CA GLY A 377 -15.75 -13.22 -24.28
C GLY A 377 -14.26 -13.11 -24.61
N PRO A 378 -13.89 -12.88 -25.88
CA PRO A 378 -12.51 -12.62 -26.27
C PRO A 378 -11.92 -11.42 -25.49
N PRO A 379 -10.59 -11.37 -25.32
CA PRO A 379 -9.94 -10.25 -24.63
C PRO A 379 -10.33 -8.91 -25.27
N PRO A 380 -10.46 -7.83 -24.48
CA PRO A 380 -10.75 -6.52 -25.04
C PRO A 380 -9.60 -6.12 -25.99
N PRO A 381 -9.90 -5.42 -27.09
CA PRO A 381 -8.85 -4.86 -27.93
C PRO A 381 -8.01 -3.88 -27.09
N PRO A 382 -6.68 -3.78 -27.35
CA PRO A 382 -5.84 -2.80 -26.69
C PRO A 382 -6.43 -1.39 -26.87
N PRO A 383 -6.26 -0.48 -25.90
CA PRO A 383 -6.82 0.86 -25.96
C PRO A 383 -6.37 1.55 -27.26
N GLN A 384 -7.34 1.89 -28.12
CA GLN A 384 -7.10 2.61 -29.35
C GLN A 384 -6.51 3.98 -29.01
N LYS A 385 -5.22 4.18 -29.35
CA LYS A 385 -4.67 5.53 -29.49
C LYS A 385 -5.52 6.27 -30.53
N ALA A 386 -5.96 7.47 -30.20
CA ALA A 386 -6.75 8.33 -31.08
C ALA A 386 -6.13 8.42 -32.50
N PRO A 387 -6.95 8.49 -33.57
CA PRO A 387 -6.44 8.44 -34.93
C PRO A 387 -5.63 9.70 -35.25
N ALA A 388 -4.32 9.53 -35.43
CA ALA A 388 -3.48 10.54 -36.05
C ALA A 388 -3.86 10.67 -37.54
N HIS A 389 -4.03 11.91 -38.01
CA HIS A 389 -4.25 12.24 -39.41
C HIS A 389 -3.17 11.60 -40.32
N PRO A 390 -3.52 11.12 -41.52
CA PRO A 390 -2.55 10.49 -42.42
C PRO A 390 -1.61 11.54 -43.02
N PRO A 391 -0.27 11.36 -42.97
CA PRO A 391 0.63 12.19 -43.73
C PRO A 391 0.70 11.73 -45.20
N LYS A 392 0.88 12.70 -46.09
CA LYS A 392 1.04 12.52 -47.55
C LYS A 392 2.27 11.66 -47.89
N PRO A 393 2.27 10.92 -49.01
CA PRO A 393 3.38 10.05 -49.39
C PRO A 393 4.57 10.86 -49.92
N GLN A 394 5.72 10.77 -49.24
CA GLN A 394 7.03 11.11 -49.81
C GLN A 394 7.76 9.81 -50.17
N GLN A 395 8.24 9.75 -51.41
CA GLN A 395 9.08 8.68 -51.92
C GLN A 395 10.50 8.82 -51.35
N HIS A 396 11.03 7.76 -50.74
CA HIS A 396 12.45 7.61 -50.46
C HIS A 396 12.95 6.21 -50.86
N PRO A 397 14.24 6.06 -51.24
CA PRO A 397 14.76 4.89 -51.93
C PRO A 397 15.05 3.70 -50.99
N LEU A 398 15.03 2.51 -51.58
CA LEU A 398 15.29 1.19 -50.98
C LEU A 398 16.58 1.13 -50.14
N GLN A 399 16.48 0.70 -48.89
CA GLN A 399 17.62 0.24 -48.07
C GLN A 399 17.85 -1.27 -48.26
N PRO A 400 19.10 -1.77 -48.17
CA PRO A 400 19.41 -3.20 -48.34
C PRO A 400 18.99 -4.05 -47.14
N ARG A 401 18.64 -5.32 -47.41
CA ARG A 401 18.32 -6.36 -46.40
C ARG A 401 19.49 -6.59 -45.42
N PRO A 402 19.21 -6.82 -44.12
CA PRO A 402 20.21 -7.34 -43.19
C PRO A 402 20.49 -8.83 -43.46
N PRO A 403 21.71 -9.33 -43.13
CA PRO A 403 22.09 -10.72 -43.35
C PRO A 403 21.38 -11.67 -42.37
N GLU A 404 21.10 -12.90 -42.83
CA GLU A 404 20.50 -13.96 -42.02
C GLU A 404 21.46 -14.46 -40.93
N PRO A 405 20.96 -14.78 -39.72
CA PRO A 405 21.77 -15.39 -38.68
C PRO A 405 22.10 -16.86 -39.02
N PRO A 406 23.27 -17.38 -38.62
CA PRO A 406 23.66 -18.75 -38.93
C PRO A 406 22.80 -19.76 -38.16
N ARG A 407 22.42 -20.85 -38.83
CA ARG A 407 21.70 -21.99 -38.24
C ARG A 407 22.62 -22.75 -37.28
N ALA A 408 22.36 -22.65 -35.98
CA ALA A 408 22.94 -23.53 -34.97
C ALA A 408 22.07 -24.79 -34.80
N GLU A 409 22.62 -25.97 -35.07
CA GLU A 409 21.97 -27.24 -34.76
C GLU A 409 21.98 -27.51 -33.24
N ALA A 410 20.80 -27.71 -32.66
CA ALA A 410 20.66 -28.05 -31.24
C ALA A 410 21.16 -29.49 -30.98
N ARG A 411 22.32 -29.62 -30.30
CA ARG A 411 22.95 -30.91 -29.98
C ARG A 411 22.57 -31.52 -28.63
N TYR A 412 21.42 -31.18 -28.03
CA TYR A 412 20.95 -31.85 -26.80
C TYR A 412 19.44 -32.07 -26.78
N GLY A 413 19.02 -33.31 -26.47
CA GLY A 413 17.63 -33.70 -26.28
C GLY A 413 17.11 -33.40 -24.87
N ARG A 414 15.80 -33.66 -24.65
CA ARG A 414 15.11 -33.41 -23.37
C ARG A 414 15.77 -34.18 -22.20
N LEU A 415 16.02 -33.48 -21.09
CA LEU A 415 16.57 -34.06 -19.86
C LEU A 415 15.63 -35.14 -19.30
N ALA A 416 16.16 -36.36 -19.11
CA ALA A 416 15.48 -37.44 -18.40
C ALA A 416 15.65 -37.26 -16.87
N PRO A 417 14.66 -37.64 -16.05
CA PRO A 417 14.78 -37.56 -14.59
C PRO A 417 15.80 -38.59 -14.04
N SER A 418 16.65 -38.12 -13.12
CA SER A 418 17.71 -38.93 -12.48
C SER A 418 17.15 -39.92 -11.45
N PRO A 419 17.62 -41.19 -11.44
CA PRO A 419 17.16 -42.23 -10.52
C PRO A 419 17.75 -42.15 -9.09
N TRP A 420 18.47 -41.07 -8.73
CA TRP A 420 19.18 -40.94 -7.45
C TRP A 420 18.57 -39.92 -6.48
N SER A 421 17.28 -39.60 -6.59
CA SER A 421 16.62 -38.69 -5.66
C SER A 421 16.26 -39.39 -4.33
N LYS A 422 17.15 -39.27 -3.33
CA LYS A 422 16.83 -39.35 -1.90
C LYS A 422 17.73 -38.38 -1.11
N VAL A 423 17.06 -37.44 -0.41
CA VAL A 423 17.52 -36.59 0.72
C VAL A 423 18.01 -35.15 0.40
N THR A 424 17.27 -34.20 1.02
CA THR A 424 17.55 -32.81 1.46
C THR A 424 17.77 -31.69 0.45
N GLY A 425 17.21 -30.53 0.78
CA GLY A 425 17.09 -29.35 -0.08
C GLY A 425 18.41 -28.66 -0.43
N PRO A 426 18.41 -27.79 -1.46
CA PRO A 426 19.49 -26.88 -1.80
C PRO A 426 19.43 -25.58 -0.94
N PRO A 427 20.43 -24.69 -0.99
CA PRO A 427 21.52 -24.68 -0.03
C PRO A 427 21.68 -23.33 0.69
N MET A 428 20.71 -22.41 0.63
CA MET A 428 20.99 -21.00 0.90
C MET A 428 19.70 -20.15 1.12
N VAL A 429 19.54 -19.45 2.26
CA VAL A 429 18.42 -18.51 2.56
C VAL A 429 18.96 -17.26 3.29
N ALA A 430 18.38 -16.06 3.05
CA ALA A 430 18.86 -14.71 3.44
C ALA A 430 19.93 -14.11 2.51
N GLY A 431 19.51 -13.92 1.24
CA GLY A 431 20.32 -13.51 0.08
C GLY A 431 20.39 -14.57 -1.03
N MET A 432 19.54 -15.59 -0.99
CA MET A 432 20.04 -16.92 -1.30
C MET A 432 18.97 -18.00 -1.69
N TYR A 433 19.40 -19.07 -2.39
CA TYR A 433 18.65 -20.21 -2.99
C TYR A 433 18.17 -21.39 -2.08
N ARG A 434 16.86 -21.67 -2.14
CA ARG A 434 16.03 -22.77 -1.57
C ARG A 434 15.95 -22.95 -0.06
#